data_AF-A0A061NTR6-F1
#
_entry.id   AF-A0A061NTR6-F1
#
_cell.length_a   1.000
_cell.length_b   1.000
_cell.length_c   1.000
_cell.angle_alpha   90.00
_cell.angle_beta   90.00
_cell.angle_gamma   90.00
#
_symmetry.space_group_name_H-M   'P 1'
#
loop_
_entity.id
_entity.type
_entity.pdbx_description
1 polymer ?
#
loop_
_entity_poly.entity_id
_entity_poly.type
_entity_poly.pdbx_seq_one_letter_code
_entity_poly.pdbx_strand_id
1 'polypeptide(L)'
;MERNWNKKDEQLKKFTQNNDGEEMASNEGTKISNDENTLKAGERGPTLHEDFLFQEKLAHFDRERIPERVVHAVDTVPTGNFVCTNRWRI
;
A
#
# COMPACT_ATOMS: atom_id res chain seq x y z
N MET A 1 -6.64 17.21 -18.65
CA MET A 1 -5.83 17.87 -17.60
C MET A 1 -4.39 17.46 -17.81
N GLU A 2 -3.51 18.37 -18.20
CA GLU A 2 -2.09 18.06 -18.38
C GLU A 2 -1.41 17.92 -17.02
N ARG A 3 -0.82 16.75 -16.75
CA ARG A 3 -0.10 16.46 -15.51
C ARG A 3 1.30 17.08 -15.63
N ASN A 4 1.53 18.20 -14.94
CA ASN A 4 2.85 18.84 -14.88
C ASN A 4 3.77 18.07 -13.91
N TRP A 5 4.76 17.37 -14.47
CA TRP A 5 5.73 16.57 -13.72
C TRP A 5 6.70 17.44 -12.93
N ASN A 6 7.01 17.04 -11.70
CA ASN A 6 8.05 17.67 -10.88
C ASN A 6 9.13 16.66 -10.42
N LYS A 7 10.23 17.17 -9.84
CA LYS A 7 11.33 16.33 -9.32
C LYS A 7 10.88 15.33 -8.24
N LYS A 8 9.79 15.65 -7.52
CA LYS A 8 9.23 14.77 -6.49
C LYS A 8 8.51 13.59 -7.11
N ASP A 9 7.78 13.79 -8.20
CA ASP A 9 7.11 12.74 -8.95
C ASP A 9 8.12 11.72 -9.52
N GLU A 10 9.28 12.20 -9.99
CA GLU A 10 10.38 11.34 -10.42
C GLU A 10 10.96 10.51 -9.26
N GLN A 11 11.09 11.11 -8.07
CA GLN A 11 11.53 10.37 -6.88
C GLN A 11 10.53 9.27 -6.49
N LEU A 12 9.22 9.54 -6.61
CA LEU A 12 8.16 8.61 -6.22
C LEU A 12 8.06 7.38 -7.12
N LYS A 13 8.44 7.50 -8.41
CA LYS A 13 8.46 6.37 -9.36
C LYS A 13 9.18 5.13 -8.84
N LYS A 14 10.21 5.31 -7.99
CA LYS A 14 10.99 4.20 -7.40
C LYS A 14 10.20 3.34 -6.41
N PHE A 15 9.12 3.88 -5.85
CA PHE A 15 8.29 3.24 -4.82
C PHE A 15 6.88 2.94 -5.32
N THR A 16 6.58 3.24 -6.58
CA THR A 16 5.31 2.89 -7.21
C THR A 16 5.42 1.46 -7.74
N GLN A 17 4.50 0.61 -7.32
CA GLN A 17 4.35 -0.74 -7.86
C GLN A 17 3.17 -0.75 -8.84
N ASN A 18 3.32 -1.44 -9.97
CA ASN A 18 2.23 -1.74 -10.88
C ASN A 18 2.06 -3.26 -10.96
N ASN A 19 0.88 -3.75 -10.60
CA ASN A 19 0.60 -5.17 -10.48
C ASN A 19 -0.21 -5.70 -11.69
N ASP A 20 -0.34 -4.92 -12.77
CA ASP A 20 -1.05 -5.32 -13.98
C ASP A 20 -0.43 -6.58 -14.60
N GLY A 21 -1.17 -7.70 -14.55
CA GLY A 21 -0.74 -8.98 -15.10
C GLY A 21 0.24 -9.76 -14.22
N GLU A 22 0.48 -9.30 -12.99
CA GLU A 22 1.29 -10.04 -12.02
C GLU A 22 0.43 -11.08 -11.26
N GLU A 23 1.06 -12.19 -10.87
CA GLU A 23 0.41 -13.22 -10.05
C GLU A 23 0.38 -12.79 -8.58
N MET A 24 -0.68 -13.17 -7.86
CA MET A 24 -0.79 -12.87 -6.43
C MET A 24 0.25 -13.66 -5.63
N ALA A 25 0.95 -12.97 -4.72
CA ALA A 25 2.02 -13.56 -3.91
C ALA A 25 1.98 -13.03 -2.46
N SER A 26 2.63 -13.75 -1.55
CA SER A 26 2.92 -13.31 -0.18
C SER A 26 3.95 -12.17 -0.15
N ASN A 27 4.17 -11.54 1.00
CA ASN A 27 5.16 -10.47 1.13
C ASN A 27 6.61 -10.96 0.90
N GLU A 28 6.87 -12.26 1.11
CA GLU A 28 8.15 -12.92 0.80
C GLU A 28 8.25 -13.38 -0.67
N GLY A 29 7.20 -13.16 -1.48
CA GLY A 29 7.17 -13.53 -2.90
C GLY A 29 6.73 -14.96 -3.17
N THR A 30 6.08 -15.64 -2.21
CA THR A 30 5.53 -16.98 -2.44
C THR A 30 4.21 -16.88 -3.19
N LYS A 31 4.10 -17.55 -4.35
CA LYS A 31 2.87 -17.55 -5.15
C LYS A 31 1.68 -18.14 -4.39
N ILE A 32 0.55 -17.45 -4.44
CA ILE A 32 -0.71 -17.87 -3.80
C ILE A 32 -1.54 -18.64 -4.82
N SER A 33 -1.90 -19.87 -4.50
CA SER A 33 -2.72 -20.73 -5.37
C SER A 33 -4.23 -20.53 -5.18
N ASN A 34 -4.67 -20.23 -3.96
CA ASN A 34 -6.07 -20.02 -3.59
C ASN A 34 -6.16 -18.96 -2.49
N ASP A 35 -6.78 -17.82 -2.79
CA ASP A 35 -6.96 -16.70 -1.84
C ASP A 35 -8.40 -16.65 -1.26
N GLU A 36 -9.28 -17.55 -1.68
CA GLU A 36 -10.69 -17.58 -1.26
C GLU A 36 -10.91 -18.44 -0.01
N ASN A 37 -9.99 -19.36 0.28
CA ASN A 37 -10.17 -20.37 1.31
C ASN A 37 -8.94 -20.48 2.22
N THR A 38 -9.21 -20.64 3.52
CA THR A 38 -8.20 -21.01 4.52
C THR A 38 -7.91 -22.51 4.47
N LEU A 39 -6.70 -22.90 4.86
CA LEU A 39 -6.33 -24.30 5.08
C LEU A 39 -7.04 -24.88 6.31
N LYS A 40 -7.71 -26.02 6.12
CA LYS A 40 -8.54 -26.68 7.14
C LYS A 40 -8.27 -28.18 7.22
N ALA A 41 -8.50 -28.77 8.39
CA ALA A 41 -8.47 -30.23 8.59
C ALA A 41 -9.71 -30.91 7.99
N GLY A 42 -9.80 -30.92 6.66
CA GLY A 42 -10.97 -31.36 5.89
C GLY A 42 -11.93 -30.23 5.53
N GLU A 43 -12.87 -30.47 4.61
CA GLU A 43 -13.73 -29.44 4.00
C GLU A 43 -14.55 -28.62 5.03
N ARG A 44 -15.05 -29.26 6.08
CA ARG A 44 -15.77 -28.62 7.19
C ARG A 44 -15.04 -28.75 8.53
N GLY A 45 -13.72 -28.94 8.49
CA GLY A 45 -12.86 -29.02 9.67
C GLY A 45 -12.42 -27.65 10.21
N PRO A 46 -11.75 -27.63 11.38
CA PRO A 46 -11.13 -26.43 11.91
C PRO A 46 -9.99 -25.93 11.01
N THR A 47 -9.69 -24.63 11.08
CA THR A 47 -8.53 -24.02 10.42
C THR A 47 -7.22 -24.44 11.07
N LEU A 48 -6.19 -24.62 10.26
CA LEU A 48 -4.87 -25.02 10.74
C LEU A 48 -3.99 -23.81 11.04
N HIS A 49 -3.18 -23.90 12.10
CA HIS A 49 -2.23 -22.84 12.46
C HIS A 49 -0.99 -22.80 11.56
N GLU A 50 -0.78 -23.81 10.72
CA GLU A 50 0.31 -23.82 9.73
C GLU A 50 -0.02 -22.99 8.47
N ASP A 51 -1.25 -22.48 8.36
CA ASP A 51 -1.66 -21.59 7.28
C ASP A 51 -1.01 -20.21 7.43
N PHE A 52 0.22 -20.10 6.96
CA PHE A 52 0.99 -18.86 7.04
C PHE A 52 0.42 -17.76 6.14
N LEU A 53 -0.13 -18.10 4.97
CA LEU A 53 -0.71 -17.13 4.03
C LEU A 53 -1.93 -16.42 4.65
N PHE A 54 -2.82 -17.18 5.29
CA PHE A 54 -3.96 -16.60 5.99
C PHE A 54 -3.52 -15.73 7.17
N GLN A 55 -2.57 -16.21 7.98
CA GLN A 55 -2.08 -15.48 9.15
C GLN A 55 -1.40 -14.18 8.78
N GLU A 56 -0.56 -14.19 7.76
CA GLU A 56 0.17 -13.03 7.27
C GLU A 56 -0.80 -11.95 6.77
N LYS A 57 -1.79 -12.34 5.94
CA LYS A 57 -2.81 -11.42 5.41
C LYS A 57 -3.63 -10.79 6.53
N LEU A 58 -4.07 -11.59 7.51
CA LEU A 58 -4.83 -11.09 8.65
C LEU A 58 -3.98 -10.18 9.56
N ALA A 59 -2.72 -10.58 9.82
CA ALA A 59 -1.80 -9.82 10.66
C ALA A 59 -1.45 -8.46 10.06
N HIS A 60 -1.34 -8.38 8.73
CA HIS A 60 -1.17 -7.11 8.01
C HIS A 60 -2.41 -6.23 8.20
N PHE A 61 -3.60 -6.76 7.91
CA PHE A 61 -4.87 -6.05 8.06
C PHE A 61 -5.09 -5.48 9.48
N ASP A 62 -4.88 -6.31 10.50
CA ASP A 62 -5.04 -5.91 11.92
C ASP A 62 -4.13 -4.73 12.32
N ARG A 63 -3.02 -4.52 11.60
CA ARG A 63 -2.00 -3.51 11.88
C ARG A 63 -2.00 -2.34 10.90
N GLU A 64 -3.00 -2.22 10.03
CA GLU A 64 -3.07 -1.12 9.06
C GLU A 64 -3.27 0.25 9.71
N ARG A 65 -3.89 0.29 10.89
CA ARG A 65 -4.14 1.57 11.56
C ARG A 65 -2.88 2.09 12.25
N ILE A 66 -2.49 3.28 11.86
CA ILE A 66 -1.50 4.11 12.55
C ILE A 66 -2.21 5.26 13.30
N PRO A 67 -1.64 5.77 14.40
CA PRO A 67 -2.21 6.93 15.09
C PRO A 67 -2.36 8.13 14.15
N GLU A 68 -3.48 8.82 14.25
CA GLU A 68 -3.72 10.06 13.51
C GLU A 68 -2.95 11.25 14.10
N ARG A 69 -2.85 12.35 13.35
CA ARG A 69 -2.25 13.59 13.86
C ARG A 69 -3.12 14.15 14.99
N VAL A 70 -2.48 14.64 16.06
CA VAL A 70 -3.15 15.21 17.25
C VAL A 70 -4.15 16.31 16.89
N VAL A 71 -3.84 17.09 15.85
CA VAL A 71 -4.71 18.11 15.25
C VAL A 71 -4.59 18.02 13.73
N HIS A 72 -5.60 18.49 13.00
CA HIS A 72 -5.66 18.37 11.53
C HIS A 72 -5.55 16.90 11.05
N ALA A 73 -6.37 16.02 11.64
CA ALA A 73 -6.40 14.60 11.31
C ALA A 73 -7.09 14.32 9.96
N VAL A 74 -8.05 15.17 9.58
CA VAL A 74 -8.85 15.02 8.36
C VAL A 74 -8.51 16.16 7.40
N ASP A 75 -7.70 15.87 6.39
CA ASP A 75 -7.30 16.81 5.34
C ASP A 75 -7.19 16.09 3.98
N THR A 76 -7.17 16.86 2.89
CA THR A 76 -6.80 16.38 1.56
C THR A 76 -5.60 17.16 1.03
N VAL A 77 -4.61 16.48 0.46
CA VAL A 77 -3.32 17.09 0.08
C VAL A 77 -3.04 16.90 -1.41
N PRO A 78 -3.29 17.90 -2.26
CA PRO A 78 -2.87 17.87 -3.66
C PRO A 78 -1.38 18.16 -3.80
N THR A 79 -0.73 17.56 -4.81
CA THR A 79 0.64 17.90 -5.19
C THR A 79 0.68 19.10 -6.15
N GLY A 80 1.78 19.85 -6.16
CA GLY A 80 1.92 21.04 -7.01
C GLY A 80 3.32 21.61 -7.05
N ASN A 81 3.49 22.69 -7.80
CA ASN A 81 4.76 23.41 -7.96
C ASN A 81 4.59 24.86 -7.51
N PHE A 82 5.59 25.37 -6.79
CA PHE A 82 5.69 26.79 -6.47
C PHE A 82 6.66 27.48 -7.44
N VAL A 83 6.26 28.63 -7.98
CA VAL A 83 7.09 29.46 -8.86
C VAL A 83 7.13 30.88 -8.29
N CYS A 84 8.33 31.35 -7.95
CA CYS A 84 8.54 32.72 -7.51
C CYS A 84 8.65 33.64 -8.73
N THR A 85 7.78 34.65 -8.82
CA THR A 85 7.75 35.59 -9.95
C THR A 85 8.79 36.69 -9.80
N ASN A 86 8.94 37.24 -8.60
CA ASN A 86 9.87 38.32 -8.30
C ASN A 86 10.77 37.95 -7.13
N ARG A 87 12.08 38.13 -7.32
CA ARG A 87 13.05 37.97 -6.23
C ARG A 87 12.98 39.20 -5.32
N TRP A 88 12.47 39.02 -4.11
CA TRP A 88 12.62 40.01 -3.06
C TRP A 88 14.08 40.06 -2.62
N ARG A 89 14.77 41.14 -2.98
CA ARG A 89 16.12 41.47 -2.53
C ARG A 89 16.10 42.91 -2.05
N ILE A 90 16.55 43.13 -0.81
CA ILE A 90 16.81 44.46 -0.23
C ILE A 90 18.07 45.05 -0.88
#